data_AF-A0A432UNX0-F1
#
_entry.id   AF-A0A432UNX0-F1
#
_cell.length_a   1.000
_cell.length_b   1.000
_cell.length_c   1.000
_cell.angle_alpha   90.00
_cell.angle_beta   90.00
_cell.angle_gamma   90.00
#
_symmetry.space_group_name_H-M   'P 1'
#
loop_
_entity.id
_entity.type
_entity.pdbx_description
1 polymer ?
#
loop_
_entity_poly.entity_id
_entity_poly.type
_entity_poly.pdbx_seq_one_letter_code
_entity_poly.pdbx_strand_id
1 'polypeptide(L)'
;MNVFFSPKTNGFYPSSLKPTYIASGTWPNDAVELSEIELDTYWQQQPPAGQKLSSDANGRPVWVDLPAPSLAEALDAKSKQIDIESQKFIDANIPSYPNFEMLTFEKQESEARAYIADNTVSTPVLTPIATERGMTVLDLADKVITKANAFTALSASVAGQRQKYQDQLAAAYDGGNGSLSAINAIDPVFTAPA
;
A
#
# COMPACT_ATOMS: atom_id res chain seq x y z
N MET A 1 -27.63 29.04 -16.12
CA MET A 1 -26.57 28.57 -17.03
C MET A 1 -26.97 27.18 -17.48
N ASN A 2 -26.94 26.90 -18.78
CA ASN A 2 -27.39 25.61 -19.31
C ASN A 2 -26.17 24.71 -19.44
N VAL A 3 -26.27 23.47 -18.98
CA VAL A 3 -25.23 22.45 -19.12
C VAL A 3 -25.82 21.29 -19.88
N PHE A 4 -25.03 20.73 -20.79
CA PHE A 4 -25.41 19.60 -21.60
C PHE A 4 -24.62 18.37 -21.16
N PHE A 5 -25.21 17.19 -21.22
CA PHE A 5 -24.56 15.91 -20.95
C PHE A 5 -24.46 15.10 -22.24
N SER A 6 -23.32 14.44 -22.48
CA SER A 6 -23.14 13.51 -23.60
C SER A 6 -23.06 12.07 -23.07
N PRO A 7 -24.03 11.21 -23.44
CA PRO A 7 -23.98 9.78 -23.15
C PRO A 7 -22.71 9.09 -23.66
N LYS A 8 -22.18 9.50 -24.83
CA LYS A 8 -20.99 8.89 -25.42
C LYS A 8 -19.71 9.17 -24.65
N THR A 9 -19.57 10.37 -24.09
CA THR A 9 -18.35 10.74 -23.35
C THR A 9 -18.53 10.63 -21.83
N ASN A 10 -19.76 10.37 -21.36
CA ASN A 10 -20.17 10.51 -19.96
C ASN A 10 -19.66 11.85 -19.37
N GLY A 11 -19.78 12.91 -20.16
CA GLY A 11 -19.19 14.22 -19.86
C GLY A 11 -20.22 15.34 -19.89
N PHE A 12 -19.92 16.41 -19.16
CA PHE A 12 -20.73 17.62 -19.10
C PHE A 12 -20.10 18.77 -19.89
N TYR A 13 -20.94 19.53 -20.59
CA TYR A 13 -20.58 20.56 -21.55
C TYR A 13 -21.38 21.84 -21.25
N PRO A 14 -20.79 22.81 -20.53
CA PRO A 14 -21.44 24.09 -20.26
C PRO A 14 -21.71 24.88 -21.54
N SER A 15 -22.88 25.50 -21.65
CA SER A 15 -23.26 26.31 -22.82
C SER A 15 -22.32 27.49 -23.06
N SER A 16 -21.70 28.02 -22.00
CA SER A 16 -20.71 29.09 -22.06
C SER A 16 -19.46 28.73 -22.88
N LEU A 17 -19.09 27.44 -22.92
CA LEU A 17 -17.93 26.94 -23.66
C LEU A 17 -18.28 26.37 -25.04
N LYS A 18 -19.56 26.35 -25.39
CA LYS A 18 -20.05 25.80 -26.67
C LYS A 18 -19.35 26.39 -27.90
N PRO A 19 -19.11 27.73 -28.01
CA PRO A 19 -18.38 28.28 -29.16
C PRO A 19 -16.97 27.71 -29.31
N THR A 20 -16.27 27.50 -28.19
CA THR A 20 -14.92 26.91 -28.16
C THR A 20 -14.96 25.46 -28.63
N TYR A 21 -15.87 24.64 -28.09
CA TYR A 21 -16.01 23.24 -28.48
C TYR A 21 -16.41 23.07 -29.95
N ILE A 22 -17.26 23.95 -30.49
CA ILE A 22 -17.63 23.94 -31.91
C ILE A 22 -16.42 24.31 -32.77
N ALA A 23 -15.66 25.36 -32.40
CA ALA A 23 -14.47 25.77 -33.12
C ALA A 23 -13.39 24.66 -33.16
N SER A 24 -13.30 23.83 -32.11
CA SER A 24 -12.41 22.67 -32.06
C SER A 24 -13.04 21.36 -32.56
N GLY A 25 -14.30 21.36 -33.01
CA GLY A 25 -14.99 20.15 -33.48
C GLY A 25 -15.24 19.08 -32.40
N THR A 26 -15.23 19.46 -31.12
CA THR A 26 -15.37 18.56 -29.96
C THR A 26 -16.72 18.68 -29.24
N TRP A 27 -17.65 19.49 -29.78
CA TRP A 27 -19.02 19.52 -29.27
C TRP A 27 -19.73 18.18 -29.60
N PRO A 28 -20.30 17.48 -28.61
CA PRO A 28 -20.97 16.21 -28.85
C PRO A 28 -22.29 16.40 -29.60
N ASN A 29 -22.51 15.57 -30.63
CA ASN A 29 -23.79 15.56 -31.37
C ASN A 29 -24.94 14.93 -30.58
N ASP A 30 -24.63 14.18 -29.52
CA ASP A 30 -25.57 13.53 -28.61
C ASP A 30 -25.77 14.32 -27.31
N ALA A 31 -25.28 15.57 -27.25
CA ALA A 31 -25.40 16.42 -26.08
C ALA A 31 -26.88 16.76 -25.78
N VAL A 32 -27.38 16.30 -24.63
CA VAL A 32 -28.72 16.59 -24.14
C VAL A 32 -28.67 17.64 -23.04
N GLU A 33 -29.60 18.57 -23.04
CA GLU A 33 -29.67 19.59 -21.98
C GLU A 33 -30.13 18.97 -20.65
N LEU A 34 -29.43 19.31 -19.57
CA LEU A 34 -29.80 18.89 -18.23
C LEU A 34 -30.99 19.70 -17.72
N SER A 35 -31.91 19.01 -17.04
CA SER A 35 -32.92 19.64 -16.18
C SER A 35 -32.29 20.23 -14.91
N GLU A 36 -33.02 21.08 -14.20
CA GLU A 36 -32.59 21.64 -12.91
C GLU A 36 -32.26 20.54 -11.88
N ILE A 37 -33.05 19.47 -11.83
CA ILE A 37 -32.81 18.34 -10.91
C ILE A 37 -31.50 17.62 -11.26
N GLU A 38 -31.20 17.43 -12.54
CA GLU A 38 -29.96 16.76 -12.95
C GLU A 38 -28.73 17.66 -12.79
N LEU A 39 -28.89 18.98 -12.93
CA LEU A 39 -27.85 19.94 -12.58
C LEU A 39 -27.44 19.79 -11.11
N ASP A 40 -28.42 19.80 -10.20
CA ASP A 40 -28.16 19.63 -8.76
C ASP A 40 -27.60 18.24 -8.42
N THR A 41 -28.04 17.20 -9.12
CA THR A 41 -27.66 15.81 -8.81
C THR A 41 -26.29 15.42 -9.37
N TYR A 42 -25.89 15.94 -10.53
CA TYR A 42 -24.74 15.43 -11.27
C TYR A 42 -23.69 16.48 -11.65
N TRP A 43 -24.09 17.71 -11.97
CA TRP A 43 -23.14 18.73 -12.43
C TRP A 43 -22.28 19.24 -11.27
N GLN A 44 -20.97 19.13 -11.41
CA GLN A 44 -19.98 19.48 -10.36
C GLN A 44 -20.15 18.71 -9.04
N GLN A 45 -20.95 17.65 -9.04
CA GLN A 45 -21.09 16.76 -7.90
C GLN A 45 -20.04 15.65 -7.96
N GLN A 46 -19.59 15.20 -6.79
CA GLN A 46 -18.78 13.99 -6.69
C GLN A 46 -19.71 12.76 -6.81
N PRO A 47 -19.29 11.70 -7.52
CA PRO A 47 -20.05 10.46 -7.52
C PRO A 47 -20.15 9.91 -6.07
N PRO A 48 -21.28 9.27 -5.72
CA PRO A 48 -21.36 8.48 -4.49
C PRO A 48 -20.24 7.44 -4.39
N ALA A 49 -19.86 7.05 -3.17
CA ALA A 49 -18.81 6.06 -2.95
C ALA A 49 -19.11 4.75 -3.71
N GLY A 50 -18.15 4.30 -4.51
CA GLY A 50 -18.30 3.08 -5.31
C GLY A 50 -19.09 3.25 -6.61
N GLN A 51 -19.48 4.46 -6.99
CA GLN A 51 -20.23 4.74 -8.22
C GLN A 51 -19.43 5.61 -9.19
N LYS A 52 -19.87 5.61 -10.45
CA LYS A 52 -19.37 6.48 -11.51
C LYS A 52 -20.51 7.07 -12.32
N LEU A 53 -20.24 8.17 -13.02
CA LEU A 53 -21.18 8.73 -13.99
C LEU A 53 -21.32 7.79 -15.20
N SER A 54 -22.55 7.54 -15.59
CA SER A 54 -22.92 6.86 -16.83
C SER A 54 -24.18 7.50 -17.42
N SER A 55 -24.70 6.92 -18.49
CA SER A 55 -26.00 7.25 -19.07
C SER A 55 -27.01 6.11 -18.90
N ASP A 56 -28.28 6.47 -18.73
CA ASP A 56 -29.40 5.53 -18.78
C ASP A 56 -29.84 5.23 -20.23
N ALA A 57 -30.90 4.42 -20.39
CA ALA A 57 -31.43 4.07 -21.72
C ALA A 57 -31.98 5.27 -22.51
N ASN A 58 -32.26 6.39 -21.85
CA ASN A 58 -32.74 7.64 -22.46
C ASN A 58 -31.60 8.64 -22.73
N GLY A 59 -30.35 8.27 -22.45
CA GLY A 59 -29.20 9.17 -22.58
C GLY A 59 -29.14 10.25 -21.49
N ARG A 60 -29.77 10.05 -20.34
CA ARG A 60 -29.71 10.96 -19.18
C ARG A 60 -28.61 10.52 -18.22
N PRO A 61 -27.95 11.45 -17.51
CA PRO A 61 -26.91 11.09 -16.55
C PRO A 61 -27.49 10.25 -15.41
N VAL A 62 -26.74 9.23 -14.99
CA VAL A 62 -27.08 8.39 -13.85
C VAL A 62 -25.81 7.93 -13.16
N TRP A 63 -25.85 7.81 -11.83
CA TRP A 63 -24.79 7.15 -11.08
C TRP A 63 -24.99 5.65 -11.17
N VAL A 64 -23.96 4.93 -11.62
CA VAL A 64 -23.97 3.46 -11.68
C VAL A 64 -22.84 2.91 -10.83
N ASP A 65 -23.05 1.73 -10.27
CA ASP A 65 -22.01 1.04 -9.52
C ASP A 65 -20.77 0.82 -10.40
N LEU A 66 -19.60 1.08 -9.81
CA LEU A 66 -18.34 0.69 -10.42
C LEU A 66 -18.38 -0.82 -10.63
N PRO A 67 -17.92 -1.30 -11.80
CA PRO A 67 -17.76 -2.73 -11.98
C PRO A 67 -16.86 -3.27 -10.88
N ALA A 68 -17.23 -4.42 -10.31
CA ALA A 68 -16.36 -5.09 -9.37
C ALA A 68 -14.98 -5.31 -10.02
N PRO A 69 -13.88 -5.17 -9.26
CA PRO A 69 -12.55 -5.43 -9.80
C PRO A 69 -12.47 -6.85 -10.33
N SER A 70 -11.66 -7.07 -11.34
CA SER A 70 -11.32 -8.43 -11.77
C SER A 70 -10.59 -9.18 -10.65
N LEU A 71 -10.62 -10.52 -10.71
CA LEU A 71 -9.85 -11.34 -9.76
C LEU A 71 -8.35 -11.02 -9.79
N ALA A 72 -7.80 -10.69 -10.96
CA ALA A 72 -6.40 -10.33 -11.11
C ALA A 72 -6.07 -8.98 -10.43
N GLU A 73 -6.95 -7.97 -10.57
CA GLU A 73 -6.78 -6.69 -9.87
C GLU A 73 -6.91 -6.86 -8.35
N ALA A 74 -7.86 -7.68 -7.89
CA ALA A 74 -8.02 -7.96 -6.47
C ALA A 74 -6.82 -8.72 -5.89
N LEU A 75 -6.26 -9.68 -6.64
CA LEU A 75 -5.04 -10.40 -6.30
C LEU A 75 -3.86 -9.44 -6.09
N ASP A 76 -3.60 -8.57 -7.08
CA ASP A 76 -2.50 -7.60 -7.01
C ASP A 76 -2.67 -6.62 -5.84
N ALA A 77 -3.88 -6.08 -5.67
CA ALA A 77 -4.19 -5.17 -4.56
C ALA A 77 -3.98 -5.84 -3.19
N LYS A 78 -4.45 -7.08 -3.02
CA LYS A 78 -4.32 -7.81 -1.76
C LYS A 78 -2.88 -8.21 -1.48
N SER A 79 -2.10 -8.61 -2.50
CA SER A 79 -0.67 -8.90 -2.33
C SER A 79 0.09 -7.65 -1.86
N LYS A 80 -0.17 -6.49 -2.47
CA LYS A 80 0.42 -5.22 -2.05
C LYS A 80 0.03 -4.86 -0.61
N GLN A 81 -1.23 -5.07 -0.23
CA GLN A 81 -1.68 -4.85 1.14
C GLN A 81 -0.91 -5.73 2.14
N ILE A 82 -0.74 -7.02 1.83
CA ILE A 82 0.04 -7.96 2.67
C ILE A 82 1.48 -7.46 2.84
N ASP A 83 2.13 -7.04 1.75
CA ASP A 83 3.50 -6.54 1.80
C ASP A 83 3.61 -5.23 2.62
N ILE A 84 2.70 -4.27 2.38
CA ILE A 84 2.66 -2.97 3.09
C ILE A 84 2.44 -3.18 4.58
N GLU A 85 1.44 -3.96 4.99
CA GLU A 85 1.13 -4.15 6.42
C GLU A 85 2.25 -4.94 7.11
N SER A 86 2.93 -5.86 6.42
CA SER A 86 4.10 -6.56 6.98
C SER A 86 5.27 -5.61 7.26
N GLN A 87 5.57 -4.71 6.31
CA GLN A 87 6.65 -3.75 6.46
C GLN A 87 6.31 -2.70 7.53
N LYS A 88 5.08 -2.19 7.53
CA LYS A 88 4.58 -1.26 8.55
C LYS A 88 4.67 -1.85 9.95
N PHE A 89 4.38 -3.14 10.11
CA PHE A 89 4.54 -3.82 11.39
C PHE A 89 6.01 -3.90 11.82
N ILE A 90 6.93 -4.21 10.90
CA ILE A 90 8.38 -4.18 11.15
C ILE A 90 8.84 -2.78 11.58
N ASP A 91 8.48 -1.75 10.81
CA ASP A 91 8.90 -0.37 11.06
C ASP A 91 8.36 0.17 12.40
N ALA A 92 7.16 -0.26 12.80
CA ALA A 92 6.57 0.13 14.08
C ALA A 92 7.23 -0.55 15.29
N ASN A 93 7.89 -1.69 15.10
CA ASN A 93 8.45 -2.52 16.18
C ASN A 93 9.98 -2.54 16.23
N ILE A 94 10.66 -1.93 15.26
CA ILE A 94 12.13 -1.89 15.18
C ILE A 94 12.59 -0.43 15.17
N PRO A 95 13.61 -0.06 15.98
CA PRO A 95 14.14 1.30 15.95
C PRO A 95 14.70 1.66 14.57
N SER A 96 14.44 2.89 14.12
CA SER A 96 15.05 3.44 12.91
C SER A 96 16.48 3.90 13.17
N TYR A 97 17.39 3.58 12.26
CA TYR A 97 18.80 3.98 12.30
C TYR A 97 19.21 4.62 10.98
N PRO A 98 20.17 5.57 10.99
CA PRO A 98 20.79 6.06 9.76
C PRO A 98 21.39 4.91 8.92
N ASN A 99 21.31 5.03 7.60
CA ASN A 99 21.77 3.99 6.68
C ASN A 99 23.23 3.55 6.92
N PHE A 100 24.12 4.50 7.24
CA PHE A 100 25.53 4.17 7.49
C PHE A 100 25.73 3.24 8.70
N GLU A 101 24.88 3.35 9.74
CA GLU A 101 24.93 2.45 10.89
C GLU A 101 24.46 1.06 10.51
N MET A 102 23.34 0.97 9.78
CA MET A 102 22.75 -0.30 9.32
C MET A 102 23.73 -1.14 8.51
N LEU A 103 24.56 -0.50 7.67
CA LEU A 103 25.61 -1.17 6.88
C LEU A 103 26.68 -1.87 7.73
N THR A 104 26.75 -1.58 9.04
CA THR A 104 27.72 -2.18 9.97
C THR A 104 27.11 -3.22 10.89
N PHE A 105 25.79 -3.42 10.90
CA PHE A 105 25.12 -4.27 11.89
C PHE A 105 25.60 -5.72 11.87
N GLU A 106 25.77 -6.33 10.70
CA GLU A 106 26.30 -7.69 10.57
C GLU A 106 27.72 -7.80 11.17
N LYS A 107 28.57 -6.79 10.93
CA LYS A 107 29.93 -6.75 11.50
C LYS A 107 29.90 -6.57 13.02
N GLN A 108 29.04 -5.68 13.52
CA GLN A 108 28.85 -5.48 14.97
C GLN A 108 28.38 -6.78 15.63
N GLU A 109 27.40 -7.48 15.03
CA GLU A 109 26.90 -8.76 15.54
C GLU A 109 27.98 -9.83 15.54
N SER A 110 28.73 -9.97 14.43
CA SER A 110 29.83 -10.93 14.31
C SER A 110 30.91 -10.70 15.37
N GLU A 111 31.38 -9.46 15.51
CA GLU A 111 32.36 -9.08 16.54
C GLU A 111 31.81 -9.31 17.95
N ALA A 112 30.55 -8.96 18.21
CA ALA A 112 29.93 -9.13 19.53
C ALA A 112 29.88 -10.61 19.92
N ARG A 113 29.40 -11.48 19.02
CA ARG A 113 29.33 -12.92 19.26
C ARG A 113 30.71 -13.54 19.44
N ALA A 114 31.69 -13.12 18.64
CA ALA A 114 33.07 -13.59 18.77
C ALA A 114 33.70 -13.16 20.10
N TYR A 115 33.52 -11.89 20.50
CA TYR A 115 34.05 -11.36 21.76
C TYR A 115 33.43 -12.00 23.00
N ILE A 116 32.12 -12.32 22.96
CA ILE A 116 31.47 -13.06 24.04
C ILE A 116 32.01 -14.49 24.17
N ALA A 117 32.36 -15.14 23.05
CA ALA A 117 32.96 -16.47 23.05
C ALA A 117 34.44 -16.45 23.49
N ASP A 118 35.19 -15.41 23.09
CA ASP A 118 36.60 -15.19 23.42
C ASP A 118 36.88 -13.69 23.50
N ASN A 119 37.07 -13.19 24.73
CA ASN A 119 37.27 -11.76 25.01
C ASN A 119 38.64 -11.22 24.58
N THR A 120 39.50 -12.05 23.96
CA THR A 120 40.78 -11.63 23.38
C THR A 120 40.68 -11.32 21.89
N VAL A 121 39.53 -11.59 21.27
CA VAL A 121 39.29 -11.32 19.85
C VAL A 121 39.27 -9.81 19.56
N SER A 122 39.90 -9.42 18.46
CA SER A 122 39.90 -8.04 17.97
C SER A 122 38.50 -7.59 17.57
N THR A 123 38.08 -6.43 18.06
CA THR A 123 36.76 -5.82 17.78
C THR A 123 36.91 -4.41 17.19
N PRO A 124 37.44 -4.28 15.96
CA PRO A 124 37.72 -2.97 15.36
C PRO A 124 36.48 -2.10 15.11
N VAL A 125 35.27 -2.67 15.05
CA VAL A 125 34.01 -1.91 14.98
C VAL A 125 33.46 -1.61 16.38
N LEU A 126 33.42 -2.58 17.29
CA LEU A 126 32.85 -2.35 18.63
C LEU A 126 33.73 -1.47 19.51
N THR A 127 35.06 -1.58 19.42
CA THR A 127 36.01 -0.80 20.24
C THR A 127 35.80 0.72 20.12
N PRO A 128 35.79 1.33 18.92
CA PRO A 128 35.55 2.77 18.80
C PRO A 128 34.14 3.16 19.24
N ILE A 129 33.10 2.36 18.93
CA ILE A 129 31.72 2.63 19.37
C ILE A 129 31.62 2.62 20.90
N ALA A 130 32.23 1.63 21.56
CA ALA A 130 32.24 1.52 23.02
C ALA A 130 32.99 2.70 23.66
N THR A 131 34.12 3.08 23.07
CA THR A 131 34.94 4.23 23.51
C THR A 131 34.16 5.55 23.45
N GLU A 132 33.58 5.89 22.30
CA GLU A 132 32.80 7.13 22.12
C GLU A 132 31.54 7.17 23.00
N ARG A 133 30.98 5.99 23.33
CA ARG A 133 29.82 5.87 24.22
C ARG A 133 30.18 5.78 25.70
N GLY A 134 31.47 5.76 26.06
CA GLY A 134 31.93 5.63 27.44
C GLY A 134 31.51 4.32 28.12
N MET A 135 31.49 3.20 27.39
CA MET A 135 31.13 1.88 27.92
C MET A 135 32.16 0.81 27.55
N THR A 136 32.07 -0.36 28.19
CA THR A 136 32.97 -1.47 27.85
C THR A 136 32.54 -2.14 26.54
N VAL A 137 33.49 -2.80 25.86
CA VAL A 137 33.18 -3.65 24.69
C VAL A 137 32.22 -4.78 25.07
N LEU A 138 32.33 -5.31 26.30
CA LEU A 138 31.43 -6.34 26.82
C LEU A 138 29.98 -5.83 26.92
N ASP A 139 29.76 -4.67 27.56
CA ASP A 139 28.43 -4.07 27.68
C ASP A 139 27.82 -3.74 26.31
N LEU A 140 28.65 -3.31 25.36
CA LEU A 140 28.21 -3.05 23.99
C LEU A 140 27.86 -4.35 23.27
N ALA A 141 28.68 -5.40 23.38
CA ALA A 141 28.46 -6.69 22.76
C ALA A 141 27.13 -7.31 23.20
N ASP A 142 26.83 -7.28 24.50
CA ASP A 142 25.55 -7.76 25.04
C ASP A 142 24.35 -6.99 24.47
N LYS A 143 24.46 -5.66 24.34
CA LYS A 143 23.42 -4.82 23.73
C LYS A 143 23.24 -5.12 22.25
N VAL A 144 24.33 -5.32 21.51
CA VAL A 144 24.30 -5.68 20.08
C VAL A 144 23.61 -7.04 19.90
N ILE A 145 24.02 -8.07 20.64
CA ILE A 145 23.43 -9.42 20.56
C ILE A 145 21.95 -9.39 20.93
N THR A 146 21.58 -8.66 21.99
CA THR A 146 20.17 -8.52 22.40
C THR A 146 19.32 -7.94 21.28
N LYS A 147 19.79 -6.86 20.64
CA LYS A 147 19.09 -6.22 19.52
C LYS A 147 19.05 -7.12 18.28
N ALA A 148 20.16 -7.77 17.93
CA ALA A 148 20.24 -8.68 16.79
C ALA A 148 19.28 -9.87 16.94
N ASN A 149 19.23 -10.47 18.14
CA ASN A 149 18.30 -11.56 18.43
C ASN A 149 16.84 -11.09 18.34
N ALA A 150 16.51 -9.91 18.89
CA ALA A 150 15.16 -9.36 18.82
C ALA A 150 14.73 -9.08 17.36
N PHE A 151 15.61 -8.46 16.57
CA PHE A 151 15.37 -8.23 15.14
C PHE A 151 15.18 -9.54 14.39
N THR A 152 16.05 -10.53 14.63
CA THR A 152 15.97 -11.86 13.99
C THR A 152 14.64 -12.55 14.31
N ALA A 153 14.26 -12.60 15.59
CA ALA A 153 13.02 -13.25 16.01
C ALA A 153 11.78 -12.56 15.40
N LEU A 154 11.74 -11.23 15.44
CA LEU A 154 10.62 -10.45 14.90
C LEU A 154 10.54 -10.58 13.37
N SER A 155 11.64 -10.34 12.66
CA SER A 155 11.68 -10.40 11.19
C SER A 155 11.35 -11.79 10.65
N ALA A 156 11.86 -12.85 11.28
CA ALA A 156 11.52 -14.22 10.90
C ALA A 156 10.04 -14.54 11.13
N SER A 157 9.48 -14.13 12.27
CA SER A 157 8.06 -14.32 12.58
C SER A 157 7.15 -13.59 11.59
N VAL A 158 7.45 -12.32 11.28
CA VAL A 158 6.68 -11.52 10.31
C VAL A 158 6.82 -12.08 8.90
N ALA A 159 8.03 -12.51 8.50
CA ALA A 159 8.24 -13.15 7.21
C ALA A 159 7.39 -14.43 7.06
N GLY A 160 7.32 -15.26 8.10
CA GLY A 160 6.48 -16.46 8.12
C GLY A 160 4.98 -16.14 8.03
N GLN A 161 4.51 -15.13 8.79
CA GLN A 161 3.11 -14.67 8.71
C GLN A 161 2.77 -14.14 7.31
N ARG A 162 3.68 -13.36 6.71
CA ARG A 162 3.51 -12.82 5.35
C ARG A 162 3.41 -13.95 4.33
N GLN A 163 4.29 -14.93 4.39
CA GLN A 163 4.26 -16.10 3.50
C GLN A 163 2.93 -16.87 3.65
N LYS A 164 2.47 -17.10 4.88
CA LYS A 164 1.16 -17.71 5.15
C LYS A 164 0.02 -16.93 4.48
N TYR A 165 0.00 -15.60 4.56
CA TYR A 165 -1.02 -14.79 3.90
C TYR A 165 -0.92 -14.84 2.37
N GLN A 166 0.30 -14.89 1.81
CA GLN A 166 0.50 -15.08 0.38
C GLN A 166 0.01 -16.44 -0.10
N ASP A 167 0.22 -17.51 0.68
CA ASP A 167 -0.32 -18.84 0.38
C ASP A 167 -1.85 -18.87 0.43
N GLN A 168 -2.45 -18.22 1.43
CA GLN A 168 -3.91 -18.05 1.51
C GLN A 168 -4.47 -17.27 0.31
N LEU A 169 -3.77 -16.23 -0.12
CA LEU A 169 -4.15 -15.43 -1.29
C LEU A 169 -4.06 -16.22 -2.59
N ALA A 170 -2.98 -16.99 -2.77
CA ALA A 170 -2.84 -17.89 -3.92
C ALA A 170 -3.97 -18.93 -3.97
N ALA A 171 -4.34 -19.51 -2.82
CA ALA A 171 -5.45 -20.44 -2.73
C ALA A 171 -6.82 -19.77 -2.99
N ALA A 172 -7.02 -18.53 -2.53
CA ALA A 172 -8.25 -17.78 -2.78
C ALA A 172 -8.41 -17.34 -4.26
N TYR A 173 -7.29 -17.17 -4.97
CA TYR A 173 -7.26 -16.86 -6.39
C TYR A 173 -7.45 -18.11 -7.28
N ASP A 174 -6.92 -19.27 -6.87
CA ASP A 174 -7.06 -20.57 -7.54
C ASP A 174 -6.80 -20.52 -9.05
N GLY A 175 -5.70 -19.88 -9.45
CA GLY A 175 -5.33 -19.73 -10.87
C GLY A 175 -6.35 -18.94 -11.71
N GLY A 176 -7.21 -18.13 -11.08
CA GLY A 176 -8.28 -17.38 -11.72
C GLY A 176 -9.67 -18.02 -11.58
N ASN A 177 -9.78 -19.19 -10.93
CA ASN A 177 -11.06 -19.88 -10.69
C ASN A 177 -11.65 -19.58 -9.31
N GLY A 178 -10.95 -18.79 -8.49
CA GLY A 178 -11.37 -18.41 -7.15
C GLY A 178 -12.48 -17.36 -7.12
N SER A 179 -12.53 -16.56 -6.04
CA SER A 179 -13.58 -15.54 -5.89
C SER A 179 -13.08 -14.26 -5.23
N LEU A 180 -13.68 -13.13 -5.60
CA LEU A 180 -13.42 -11.84 -4.96
C LEU A 180 -13.73 -11.89 -3.47
N SER A 181 -14.79 -12.61 -3.07
CA SER A 181 -15.14 -12.74 -1.66
C SER A 181 -14.06 -13.45 -0.86
N ALA A 182 -13.45 -14.51 -1.42
CA ALA A 182 -12.36 -15.23 -0.75
C ALA A 182 -11.11 -14.35 -0.62
N ILE A 183 -10.74 -13.62 -1.68
CA ILE A 183 -9.60 -12.68 -1.65
C ILE A 183 -9.86 -11.56 -0.64
N ASN A 184 -11.06 -10.97 -0.63
CA ASN A 184 -11.41 -9.86 0.25
C ASN A 184 -11.52 -10.29 1.72
N ALA A 185 -11.81 -11.55 2.00
CA ALA A 185 -11.85 -12.09 3.36
C ALA A 185 -10.46 -12.21 4.01
N ILE A 186 -9.37 -12.09 3.24
CA ILE A 186 -8.01 -12.08 3.78
C ILE A 186 -7.75 -10.71 4.39
N ASP A 187 -7.61 -10.70 5.71
CA ASP A 187 -7.26 -9.53 6.52
C ASP A 187 -5.89 -9.74 7.18
N PRO A 188 -4.80 -9.20 6.59
CA PRO A 188 -3.46 -9.40 7.10
C PRO A 188 -3.25 -8.61 8.40
N VAL A 189 -3.09 -9.34 9.50
CA VAL A 189 -2.79 -8.77 10.82
C VAL A 189 -1.54 -9.46 11.36
N PHE A 190 -0.50 -8.67 11.62
CA PHE A 190 0.79 -9.17 12.06
C PHE A 190 0.93 -9.06 13.57
N THR A 191 1.60 -10.04 14.17
CA THR A 191 1.89 -10.07 15.61
C THR A 191 3.36 -10.30 15.89
N ALA A 192 3.80 -9.87 17.06
CA ALA A 192 5.14 -10.17 17.57
C ALA A 192 5.29 -11.69 17.81
N PRO A 193 6.52 -12.23 17.81
CA PRO A 193 6.77 -13.60 18.24
C PRO A 193 6.24 -13.84 19.66
N ALA A 194 5.77 -15.07 19.91
CA ALA A 194 5.23 -15.51 21.19
C ALA A 194 6.30 -15.62 22.29
#